data_AF-A0A7S1ZAC3-F1
#
_entry.id   AF-A0A7S1ZAC3-F1
#
_cell.length_a   1.000
_cell.length_b   1.000
_cell.length_c   1.000
_cell.angle_alpha   90.00
_cell.angle_beta   90.00
_cell.angle_gamma   90.00
#
_symmetry.space_group_name_H-M   'P 1'
#
loop_
_entity.id
_entity.type
_entity.pdbx_description
1 polymer ?
#
loop_
_entity_poly.entity_id
_entity_poly.type
_entity_poly.pdbx_seq_one_letter_code
_entity_poly.pdbx_strand_id
1 'polypeptide(L)'
;AFNTVVNAAARSREPKCADWAASILERMEHLYNAGHKEMQPDALTFGAIINAYANSGEEDASDRAAQLLQHMESLYQFGYEGVKPNTFVYNSCMNALAKSGKKGSGERAEHFLKILEQMYEEQGEDGGVKPDVISYSTVINAHANGGGEDAGQRADVFLKKMEQLYIKGDNAAKPNAIAYTAAIKAWISTGKRRESNKETANEEEDYLKTIATRAEELMMRMCLQYLAGDRSMKPSKVTFDLVSETLRGVNDHLL
;
A
#
# COMPACT_ATOMS: atom_id res chain seq x y z
N ALA A 1 -17.10 22.31 12.00
CA ALA A 1 -15.94 23.22 12.16
C ALA A 1 -14.63 22.44 12.32
N PHE A 2 -14.53 21.49 13.27
CA PHE A 2 -13.30 20.73 13.51
C PHE A 2 -12.83 19.85 12.36
N ASN A 3 -13.70 19.07 11.71
CA ASN A 3 -13.30 18.28 10.52
C ASN A 3 -12.70 19.13 9.40
N THR A 4 -13.15 20.38 9.24
CA THR A 4 -12.57 21.32 8.27
C THR A 4 -11.17 21.75 8.70
N VAL A 5 -10.96 22.02 9.99
CA VAL A 5 -9.65 22.39 10.54
C VAL A 5 -8.68 21.21 10.47
N VAL A 6 -9.12 20.00 10.85
CA VAL A 6 -8.32 18.76 10.72
C VAL A 6 -7.95 18.49 9.27
N ASN A 7 -8.90 18.63 8.33
CA ASN A 7 -8.59 18.47 6.91
C ASN A 7 -7.64 19.56 6.39
N ALA A 8 -7.78 20.80 6.84
CA ALA A 8 -6.88 21.88 6.46
C ALA A 8 -5.47 21.66 7.04
N ALA A 9 -5.38 21.21 8.30
CA ALA A 9 -4.16 20.82 8.97
C ALA A 9 -3.49 19.66 8.24
N ALA A 10 -4.21 18.56 8.04
CA ALA A 10 -3.73 17.36 7.35
C ALA A 10 -3.24 17.60 5.91
N ARG A 11 -3.74 18.67 5.25
CA ARG A 11 -3.37 19.05 3.89
C ARG A 11 -2.37 20.21 3.83
N SER A 12 -1.98 20.78 4.97
CA SER A 12 -0.99 21.85 4.98
C SER A 12 0.37 21.30 4.57
N ARG A 13 1.20 22.16 3.94
CA ARG A 13 2.59 21.83 3.61
C ARG A 13 3.55 22.15 4.75
N GLU A 14 3.03 22.40 5.94
CA GLU A 14 3.83 22.73 7.11
C GLU A 14 4.47 21.45 7.68
N PRO A 15 5.70 21.53 8.21
CA PRO A 15 6.30 20.41 8.94
C PRO A 15 5.41 20.03 10.12
N LYS A 16 5.29 18.72 10.42
CA LYS A 16 4.48 18.20 11.54
C LYS A 16 2.98 18.50 11.45
N CYS A 17 2.48 18.68 10.23
CA CYS A 17 1.05 18.88 10.00
C CYS A 17 0.20 17.68 10.45
N ALA A 18 0.75 16.47 10.38
CA ALA A 18 0.11 15.24 10.87
C ALA A 18 0.01 15.24 12.40
N ASP A 19 1.09 15.57 13.11
CA ASP A 19 1.09 15.71 14.59
C ASP A 19 0.13 16.81 15.04
N TRP A 20 0.09 17.94 14.34
CA TRP A 20 -0.86 19.00 14.65
C TRP A 20 -2.31 18.52 14.47
N ALA A 21 -2.61 17.83 13.36
CA ALA A 21 -3.93 17.26 13.13
C ALA A 21 -4.30 16.21 14.20
N ALA A 22 -3.34 15.39 14.66
CA ALA A 22 -3.52 14.46 15.76
C ALA A 22 -3.81 15.16 17.11
N SER A 23 -3.14 16.28 17.40
CA SER A 23 -3.41 17.08 18.61
C SER A 23 -4.84 17.65 18.64
N ILE A 24 -5.40 17.95 17.46
CA ILE A 24 -6.78 18.40 17.34
C ILE A 24 -7.75 17.24 17.63
N LEU A 25 -7.44 16.02 17.18
CA LEU A 25 -8.22 14.83 17.50
C LEU A 25 -8.24 14.57 19.02
N GLU A 26 -7.10 14.60 19.70
CA GLU A 26 -7.04 14.46 21.17
C GLU A 26 -7.92 15.51 21.86
N ARG A 27 -7.91 16.74 21.36
CA ARG A 27 -8.76 17.82 21.88
C ARG A 27 -10.25 17.54 21.63
N MET A 28 -10.61 17.03 20.46
CA MET A 28 -12.00 16.63 20.15
C MET A 28 -12.48 15.54 21.10
N GLU A 29 -11.68 14.50 21.33
CA GLU A 29 -12.00 13.41 22.26
C GLU A 29 -12.16 13.91 23.70
N HIS A 30 -11.27 14.78 24.16
CA HIS A 30 -11.39 15.40 25.48
C HIS A 30 -12.70 16.18 25.62
N LEU A 31 -13.08 16.99 24.63
CA LEU A 31 -14.31 17.76 24.65
C LEU A 31 -15.55 16.86 24.61
N TYR A 32 -15.53 15.82 23.79
CA TYR A 32 -16.59 14.81 23.73
C TYR A 32 -16.81 14.13 25.09
N ASN A 33 -15.73 13.75 25.75
CA ASN A 33 -15.76 13.15 27.09
C ASN A 33 -16.22 14.15 28.17
N ALA A 34 -15.98 15.45 27.97
CA ALA A 34 -16.48 16.52 28.83
C ALA A 34 -17.97 16.87 28.59
N GLY A 35 -18.66 16.16 27.69
CA GLY A 35 -20.10 16.33 27.44
C GLY A 35 -20.45 17.09 26.16
N HIS A 36 -19.47 17.61 25.43
CA HIS A 36 -19.66 18.25 24.12
C HIS A 36 -19.83 17.20 23.02
N LYS A 37 -21.02 16.58 22.97
CA LYS A 37 -21.31 15.47 22.04
C LYS A 37 -21.14 15.82 20.57
N GLU A 38 -21.28 17.08 20.21
CA GLU A 38 -21.03 17.62 18.87
C GLU A 38 -19.55 17.55 18.44
N MET A 39 -18.64 17.31 19.38
CA MET A 39 -17.19 17.22 19.15
C MET A 39 -16.72 15.77 18.94
N GLN A 40 -17.64 14.82 18.75
CA GLN A 40 -17.29 13.43 18.49
C GLN A 40 -16.45 13.31 17.21
N PRO A 41 -15.26 12.70 17.26
CA PRO A 41 -14.51 12.35 16.06
C PRO A 41 -15.29 11.34 15.21
N ASP A 42 -15.08 11.39 13.90
CA ASP A 42 -15.69 10.47 12.94
C ASP A 42 -14.63 9.84 12.02
N ALA A 43 -15.07 8.93 11.15
CA ALA A 43 -14.19 8.27 10.20
C ALA A 43 -13.45 9.24 9.26
N LEU A 44 -14.02 10.43 8.99
CA LEU A 44 -13.35 11.45 8.18
C LEU A 44 -12.20 12.10 8.97
N THR A 45 -12.39 12.37 10.27
CA THR A 45 -11.33 12.90 11.15
C THR A 45 -10.12 11.95 11.16
N PHE A 46 -10.35 10.68 11.46
CA PHE A 46 -9.29 9.66 11.50
C PHE A 46 -8.62 9.46 10.15
N GLY A 47 -9.42 9.30 9.08
CA GLY A 47 -8.90 9.11 7.74
C GLY A 47 -8.02 10.27 7.27
N ALA A 48 -8.38 11.51 7.60
CA ALA A 48 -7.58 12.69 7.25
C ALA A 48 -6.21 12.66 7.93
N ILE A 49 -6.14 12.33 9.22
CA ILE A 49 -4.89 12.31 10.00
C ILE A 49 -4.00 11.14 9.57
N ILE A 50 -4.56 9.94 9.41
CA ILE A 50 -3.82 8.76 8.92
C ILE A 50 -3.25 9.03 7.52
N ASN A 51 -4.03 9.66 6.65
CA ASN A 51 -3.54 10.07 5.34
C ASN A 51 -2.48 11.19 5.42
N ALA A 52 -2.54 12.09 6.41
CA ALA A 52 -1.50 13.09 6.64
C ALA A 52 -0.17 12.40 7.00
N TYR A 53 -0.18 11.46 7.94
CA TYR A 53 1.01 10.65 8.27
C TYR A 53 1.53 9.89 7.05
N ALA A 54 0.64 9.27 6.25
CA ALA A 54 1.03 8.61 5.01
C ALA A 54 1.71 9.53 3.97
N ASN A 55 1.61 10.85 4.13
CA ASN A 55 2.20 11.84 3.22
C ASN A 55 3.23 12.76 3.89
N SER A 56 3.46 12.64 5.20
CA SER A 56 4.36 13.55 5.93
C SER A 56 5.84 13.26 5.68
N GLY A 57 6.19 11.99 5.39
CA GLY A 57 7.58 11.55 5.25
C GLY A 57 8.33 11.48 6.60
N GLU A 58 7.62 11.60 7.72
CA GLU A 58 8.20 11.43 9.06
C GLU A 58 8.60 9.97 9.30
N GLU A 59 9.65 9.75 10.09
CA GLU A 59 10.21 8.41 10.30
C GLU A 59 9.26 7.47 11.07
N ASP A 60 8.50 8.02 12.02
CA ASP A 60 7.50 7.30 12.82
C ASP A 60 6.10 7.32 12.19
N ALA A 61 5.92 7.95 11.02
CA ALA A 61 4.61 8.12 10.37
C ALA A 61 3.85 6.80 10.21
N SER A 62 4.53 5.73 9.79
CA SER A 62 3.89 4.42 9.62
C SER A 62 3.39 3.81 10.93
N ASP A 63 4.10 4.08 12.02
CA ASP A 63 3.76 3.55 13.34
C ASP A 63 2.64 4.39 13.97
N ARG A 64 2.65 5.72 13.79
CA ARG A 64 1.56 6.63 14.15
C ARG A 64 0.26 6.33 13.39
N ALA A 65 0.35 6.10 12.08
CA ALA A 65 -0.79 5.73 11.25
C ALA A 65 -1.43 4.41 11.73
N ALA A 66 -0.62 3.41 12.06
CA ALA A 66 -1.10 2.12 12.56
C ALA A 66 -1.73 2.24 13.97
N GLN A 67 -1.14 3.04 14.87
CA GLN A 67 -1.71 3.30 16.20
C GLN A 67 -3.07 3.99 16.11
N LEU A 68 -3.21 4.98 15.22
CA LEU A 68 -4.49 5.66 15.02
C LEU A 68 -5.56 4.75 14.43
N LEU A 69 -5.19 3.87 13.50
CA LEU A 69 -6.11 2.85 12.97
C LEU A 69 -6.57 1.89 14.08
N GLN A 70 -5.65 1.39 14.90
CA GLN A 70 -5.99 0.52 16.03
C GLN A 70 -6.91 1.22 17.05
N HIS A 71 -6.67 2.51 17.32
CA HIS A 71 -7.53 3.32 18.17
C HIS A 71 -8.93 3.47 17.57
N MET A 72 -9.02 3.74 16.27
CA MET A 72 -10.28 3.82 15.52
C MET A 72 -11.06 2.50 15.56
N GLU A 73 -10.39 1.36 15.35
CA GLU A 73 -10.97 0.02 15.45
C GLU A 73 -11.50 -0.27 16.86
N SER A 74 -10.72 0.07 17.89
CA SER A 74 -11.11 -0.07 19.29
C SER A 74 -12.38 0.72 19.61
N LEU A 75 -12.42 2.01 19.23
CA LEU A 75 -13.61 2.85 19.42
C LEU A 75 -14.83 2.26 18.69
N TYR A 76 -14.66 1.78 17.46
CA TYR A 76 -15.76 1.12 16.75
C TYR A 76 -16.27 -0.11 17.49
N GLN A 77 -15.39 -0.97 18.01
CA GLN A 77 -15.76 -2.13 18.82
C GLN A 77 -16.49 -1.76 20.13
N PHE A 78 -16.21 -0.59 20.70
CA PHE A 78 -16.92 -0.05 21.87
C PHE A 78 -18.27 0.62 21.53
N GLY A 79 -18.74 0.54 20.27
CA GLY A 79 -20.06 1.01 19.85
C GLY A 79 -20.09 2.43 19.30
N TYR A 80 -18.93 3.04 19.03
CA TYR A 80 -18.86 4.33 18.35
C TYR A 80 -19.02 4.15 16.83
N GLU A 81 -20.25 3.93 16.36
CA GLU A 81 -20.56 3.66 14.95
C GLU A 81 -20.00 4.71 13.97
N GLY A 82 -19.93 5.98 14.39
CA GLY A 82 -19.42 7.09 13.56
C GLY A 82 -17.94 7.00 13.20
N VAL A 83 -17.17 6.13 13.85
CA VAL A 83 -15.74 5.90 13.58
C VAL A 83 -15.46 4.56 12.91
N LYS A 84 -16.46 3.92 12.29
CA LYS A 84 -16.25 2.67 11.55
C LYS A 84 -15.12 2.83 10.51
N PRO A 85 -14.03 2.04 10.58
CA PRO A 85 -12.98 2.04 9.56
C PRO A 85 -13.53 1.70 8.17
N ASN A 86 -12.98 2.31 7.14
CA ASN A 86 -13.37 2.07 5.75
C ASN A 86 -12.13 1.82 4.87
N THR A 87 -12.34 1.47 3.60
CA THR A 87 -11.27 1.06 2.67
C THR A 87 -10.21 2.16 2.54
N PHE A 88 -10.63 3.42 2.54
CA PHE A 88 -9.72 4.57 2.48
C PHE A 88 -8.78 4.60 3.68
N VAL A 89 -9.29 4.43 4.90
CA VAL A 89 -8.47 4.46 6.13
C VAL A 89 -7.39 3.36 6.10
N TYR A 90 -7.77 2.13 5.78
CA TYR A 90 -6.81 1.03 5.67
C TYR A 90 -5.79 1.28 4.54
N ASN A 91 -6.25 1.75 3.38
CA ASN A 91 -5.37 2.09 2.26
C ASN A 91 -4.36 3.18 2.64
N SER A 92 -4.77 4.21 3.39
CA SER A 92 -3.88 5.25 3.89
C SER A 92 -2.85 4.68 4.88
N CYS A 93 -3.25 3.80 5.81
CA CYS A 93 -2.32 3.15 6.73
C CYS A 93 -1.30 2.25 6.00
N MET A 94 -1.76 1.41 5.06
CA MET A 94 -0.88 0.59 4.23
C MET A 94 0.06 1.45 3.37
N ASN A 95 -0.38 2.61 2.90
CA ASN A 95 0.45 3.53 2.14
C ASN A 95 1.56 4.16 3.01
N ALA A 96 1.26 4.47 4.27
CA ALA A 96 2.28 4.91 5.23
C ALA A 96 3.37 3.82 5.43
N LEU A 97 2.97 2.56 5.54
CA LEU A 97 3.90 1.42 5.58
C LEU A 97 4.71 1.30 4.29
N ALA A 98 4.06 1.42 3.13
CA ALA A 98 4.74 1.30 1.84
C ALA A 98 5.81 2.38 1.65
N LYS A 99 5.55 3.61 2.11
CA LYS A 99 6.48 4.74 1.98
C LYS A 99 7.58 4.75 3.03
N SER A 100 7.38 4.13 4.19
CA SER A 100 8.43 4.08 5.22
C SER A 100 9.65 3.28 4.77
N GLY A 101 9.48 2.33 3.85
CA GLY A 101 10.56 1.48 3.35
C GLY A 101 11.23 0.60 4.43
N LYS A 102 10.65 0.53 5.63
CA LYS A 102 11.17 -0.27 6.74
C LYS A 102 11.08 -1.76 6.41
N LYS A 103 12.07 -2.55 6.84
CA LYS A 103 12.00 -4.01 6.77
C LYS A 103 10.73 -4.49 7.49
N GLY A 104 10.00 -5.44 6.90
CA GLY A 104 8.73 -5.91 7.47
C GLY A 104 7.49 -5.09 7.06
N SER A 105 7.64 -4.00 6.31
CA SER A 105 6.49 -3.17 5.93
C SER A 105 5.53 -3.85 4.95
N GLY A 106 6.04 -4.72 4.07
CA GLY A 106 5.24 -5.53 3.16
C GLY A 106 4.34 -6.51 3.92
N GLU A 107 4.90 -7.21 4.89
CA GLU A 107 4.23 -8.19 5.75
C GLU A 107 3.18 -7.51 6.64
N ARG A 108 3.49 -6.32 7.18
CA ARG A 108 2.51 -5.50 7.92
C ARG A 108 1.39 -5.02 7.02
N ALA A 109 1.68 -4.57 5.79
CA ALA A 109 0.66 -4.14 4.85
C ALA A 109 -0.23 -5.31 4.42
N GLU A 110 0.35 -6.48 4.16
CA GLU A 110 -0.38 -7.72 3.92
C GLU A 110 -1.32 -8.08 5.08
N HIS A 111 -0.89 -7.90 6.33
CA HIS A 111 -1.74 -8.17 7.49
C HIS A 111 -3.00 -7.30 7.48
N PHE A 112 -2.87 -6.00 7.20
CA PHE A 112 -4.02 -5.11 7.08
C PHE A 112 -4.93 -5.47 5.90
N LEU A 113 -4.37 -5.87 4.76
CA LEU A 113 -5.18 -6.35 3.63
C LEU A 113 -5.96 -7.62 3.98
N LYS A 114 -5.38 -8.56 4.73
CA LYS A 114 -6.10 -9.76 5.21
C LYS A 114 -7.25 -9.40 6.14
N ILE A 115 -7.07 -8.43 7.02
CA ILE A 115 -8.15 -7.93 7.89
C ILE A 115 -9.29 -7.37 7.03
N LEU A 116 -8.98 -6.52 6.04
CA LEU A 116 -9.98 -6.00 5.10
C LEU A 116 -10.74 -7.12 4.36
N GLU A 117 -10.01 -8.11 3.84
CA GLU A 117 -10.60 -9.26 3.14
C GLU A 117 -11.55 -10.04 4.05
N GLN A 118 -11.11 -10.35 5.28
CA GLN A 118 -11.93 -11.05 6.26
C GLN A 118 -13.18 -10.25 6.63
N MET A 119 -13.05 -8.94 6.86
CA MET A 119 -14.19 -8.07 7.16
C MET A 119 -15.21 -8.05 6.02
N TYR A 120 -14.75 -8.05 4.77
CA TYR A 120 -15.63 -8.10 3.61
C TYR A 120 -16.29 -9.47 3.43
N GLU A 121 -15.56 -10.56 3.66
CA GLU A 121 -16.10 -11.93 3.60
C GLU A 121 -17.16 -12.19 4.68
N GLU A 122 -16.99 -11.65 5.89
CA GLU A 122 -17.91 -11.84 7.01
C GLU A 122 -19.18 -10.98 6.91
N GLN A 123 -19.06 -9.74 6.41
CA GLN A 123 -20.14 -8.74 6.47
C GLN A 123 -20.76 -8.42 5.09
N GLY A 124 -20.19 -8.93 4.00
CA GLY A 124 -20.69 -8.69 2.64
C GLY A 124 -20.68 -7.22 2.22
N GLU A 125 -21.48 -6.87 1.21
CA GLU A 125 -21.57 -5.49 0.70
C GLU A 125 -22.27 -4.52 1.66
N ASP A 126 -23.19 -5.01 2.49
CA ASP A 126 -24.03 -4.17 3.36
C ASP A 126 -23.31 -3.70 4.64
N GLY A 127 -22.18 -4.33 4.99
CA GLY A 127 -21.42 -3.98 6.19
C GLY A 127 -19.90 -4.08 6.04
N GLY A 128 -19.40 -4.83 5.06
CA GLY A 128 -17.98 -5.12 4.92
C GLY A 128 -17.18 -4.00 4.27
N VAL A 129 -15.89 -3.98 4.57
CA VAL A 129 -14.94 -3.02 3.99
C VAL A 129 -14.22 -3.68 2.83
N LYS A 130 -14.71 -3.45 1.61
CA LYS A 130 -14.20 -4.14 0.42
C LYS A 130 -12.79 -3.66 0.05
N PRO A 131 -11.80 -4.57 -0.09
CA PRO A 131 -10.51 -4.25 -0.71
C PRO A 131 -10.68 -3.85 -2.18
N ASP A 132 -9.86 -2.91 -2.65
CA ASP A 132 -9.88 -2.43 -4.03
C ASP A 132 -8.50 -2.48 -4.68
N VAL A 133 -8.41 -2.00 -5.92
CA VAL A 133 -7.16 -1.88 -6.67
C VAL A 133 -6.09 -1.11 -5.89
N ILE A 134 -6.48 -0.12 -5.07
CA ILE A 134 -5.55 0.65 -4.24
C ILE A 134 -5.06 -0.23 -3.08
N SER A 135 -5.93 -1.01 -2.43
CA SER A 135 -5.55 -1.93 -1.35
C SER A 135 -4.46 -2.90 -1.81
N TYR A 136 -4.69 -3.62 -2.91
CA TYR A 136 -3.73 -4.59 -3.43
C TYR A 136 -2.46 -3.93 -3.99
N SER A 137 -2.59 -2.84 -4.77
CA SER A 137 -1.42 -2.15 -5.34
C SER A 137 -0.52 -1.58 -4.25
N THR A 138 -1.10 -1.10 -3.15
CA THR A 138 -0.36 -0.58 -2.00
C THR A 138 0.45 -1.67 -1.30
N VAL A 139 -0.11 -2.86 -1.10
CA VAL A 139 0.62 -4.01 -0.52
C VAL A 139 1.77 -4.45 -1.42
N ILE A 140 1.54 -4.54 -2.74
CA ILE A 140 2.60 -4.85 -3.72
C ILE A 140 3.73 -3.83 -3.63
N ASN A 141 3.39 -2.53 -3.57
CA ASN A 141 4.37 -1.46 -3.42
C ASN A 141 5.09 -1.51 -2.06
N ALA A 142 4.41 -1.94 -0.98
CA ALA A 142 5.03 -2.12 0.32
C ALA A 142 6.09 -3.22 0.30
N HIS A 143 5.83 -4.36 -0.34
CA HIS A 143 6.87 -5.38 -0.56
C HIS A 143 8.05 -4.83 -1.37
N ALA A 144 7.78 -4.07 -2.43
CA ALA A 144 8.81 -3.47 -3.27
C ALA A 144 9.74 -2.49 -2.53
N ASN A 145 9.24 -1.83 -1.48
CA ASN A 145 9.99 -0.83 -0.72
C ASN A 145 10.56 -1.38 0.60
N GLY A 146 9.85 -2.30 1.26
CA GLY A 146 10.23 -2.89 2.55
C GLY A 146 11.32 -3.96 2.43
N GLY A 147 11.40 -4.60 1.26
CA GLY A 147 12.58 -5.37 0.91
C GLY A 147 12.76 -6.70 1.65
N GLY A 148 11.67 -7.44 1.76
CA GLY A 148 11.76 -8.87 2.03
C GLY A 148 12.65 -9.57 0.99
N GLU A 149 13.27 -10.68 1.39
CA GLU A 149 14.06 -11.54 0.50
C GLU A 149 13.18 -12.27 -0.54
N ASP A 150 11.88 -12.32 -0.29
CA ASP A 150 10.85 -12.90 -1.14
C ASP A 150 9.91 -11.81 -1.72
N ALA A 151 10.31 -10.53 -1.69
CA ALA A 151 9.45 -9.41 -2.07
C ALA A 151 8.84 -9.57 -3.48
N GLY A 152 9.63 -10.02 -4.45
CA GLY A 152 9.15 -10.30 -5.81
C GLY A 152 8.07 -11.39 -5.85
N GLN A 153 8.29 -12.50 -5.15
CA GLN A 153 7.36 -13.62 -5.07
C GLN A 153 6.07 -13.21 -4.32
N ARG A 154 6.19 -12.46 -3.22
CA ARG A 154 5.04 -11.92 -2.48
C ARG A 154 4.21 -10.97 -3.34
N ALA A 155 4.87 -10.04 -4.05
CA ALA A 155 4.21 -9.15 -4.99
C ALA A 155 3.42 -9.91 -6.07
N ASP A 156 3.99 -10.99 -6.60
CA ASP A 156 3.35 -11.86 -7.59
C ASP A 156 2.10 -12.56 -7.06
N VAL A 157 2.11 -13.00 -5.79
CA VAL A 157 0.95 -13.62 -5.15
C VAL A 157 -0.23 -12.65 -5.15
N PHE A 158 -0.01 -11.40 -4.75
CA PHE A 158 -1.07 -10.38 -4.72
C PHE A 158 -1.50 -9.94 -6.11
N LEU A 159 -0.57 -9.78 -7.05
CA LEU A 159 -0.93 -9.43 -8.43
C LEU A 159 -1.78 -10.53 -9.09
N LYS A 160 -1.41 -11.81 -8.91
CA LYS A 160 -2.21 -12.95 -9.38
C LYS A 160 -3.57 -13.02 -8.69
N LYS A 161 -3.65 -12.70 -7.38
CA LYS A 161 -4.92 -12.62 -6.65
C LYS A 161 -5.83 -11.56 -7.26
N MET A 162 -5.32 -10.37 -7.56
CA MET A 162 -6.09 -9.32 -8.26
C MET A 162 -6.59 -9.78 -9.63
N GLU A 163 -5.72 -10.39 -10.44
CA GLU A 163 -6.10 -10.95 -11.76
C GLU A 163 -7.23 -11.97 -11.62
N GLN A 164 -7.13 -12.89 -10.66
CA GLN A 164 -8.15 -13.91 -10.40
C GLN A 164 -9.48 -13.31 -9.93
N LEU A 165 -9.45 -12.33 -9.02
CA LEU A 165 -10.65 -11.63 -8.56
C LEU A 165 -11.34 -10.91 -9.72
N TYR A 166 -10.58 -10.23 -10.56
CA TYR A 166 -11.12 -9.56 -11.75
C TYR A 166 -11.74 -10.55 -12.75
N ILE A 167 -11.09 -11.69 -13.02
CA ILE A 167 -11.65 -12.76 -13.86
C ILE A 167 -12.96 -13.31 -13.28
N LYS A 168 -13.08 -13.38 -11.95
CA LYS A 168 -14.31 -13.78 -11.25
C LYS A 168 -15.40 -12.70 -11.26
N GLY A 169 -15.14 -11.54 -11.87
CA GLY A 169 -16.10 -10.44 -12.01
C GLY A 169 -15.93 -9.29 -11.01
N ASP A 170 -14.93 -9.34 -10.14
CA ASP A 170 -14.67 -8.24 -9.21
C ASP A 170 -13.89 -7.09 -9.87
N ASN A 171 -14.64 -6.15 -10.44
CA ASN A 171 -14.08 -4.97 -11.08
C ASN A 171 -13.32 -4.04 -10.12
N ALA A 172 -13.59 -4.10 -8.81
CA ALA A 172 -12.90 -3.27 -7.82
C ALA A 172 -11.42 -3.67 -7.68
N ALA A 173 -11.11 -4.95 -7.89
CA ALA A 173 -9.76 -5.51 -7.82
C ALA A 173 -9.03 -5.52 -9.18
N LYS A 174 -9.57 -4.86 -10.20
CA LYS A 174 -8.98 -4.84 -11.55
C LYS A 174 -7.52 -4.36 -11.50
N PRO A 175 -6.54 -5.19 -11.91
CA PRO A 175 -5.15 -4.79 -11.99
C PRO A 175 -4.95 -3.55 -12.88
N ASN A 176 -3.90 -2.77 -12.62
CA ASN A 176 -3.52 -1.61 -13.44
C ASN A 176 -1.99 -1.48 -13.55
N ALA A 177 -1.52 -0.51 -14.33
CA ALA A 177 -0.10 -0.27 -14.54
C ALA A 177 0.68 0.01 -13.24
N ILE A 178 0.02 0.56 -12.21
CA ILE A 178 0.65 0.81 -10.90
C ILE A 178 0.98 -0.52 -10.22
N ALA A 179 0.04 -1.47 -10.18
CA ALA A 179 0.26 -2.79 -9.61
C ALA A 179 1.38 -3.56 -10.33
N TYR A 180 1.37 -3.59 -11.67
CA TYR A 180 2.42 -4.26 -12.46
C TYR A 180 3.79 -3.60 -12.27
N THR A 181 3.85 -2.26 -12.28
CA THR A 181 5.13 -1.54 -12.07
C THR A 181 5.68 -1.81 -10.67
N ALA A 182 4.82 -1.84 -9.65
CA ALA A 182 5.23 -2.16 -8.29
C ALA A 182 5.73 -3.62 -8.18
N ALA A 183 5.09 -4.58 -8.85
CA ALA A 183 5.54 -5.96 -8.88
C ALA A 183 6.91 -6.12 -9.57
N ILE A 184 7.11 -5.47 -10.72
CA ILE A 184 8.42 -5.40 -11.40
C ILE A 184 9.48 -4.83 -10.46
N LYS A 185 9.17 -3.71 -9.80
CA LYS A 185 10.06 -3.08 -8.82
C LYS A 185 10.41 -4.04 -7.67
N ALA A 186 9.45 -4.82 -7.17
CA ALA A 186 9.68 -5.79 -6.11
C ALA A 186 10.69 -6.88 -6.52
N TRP A 187 10.54 -7.46 -7.71
CA TRP A 187 11.50 -8.42 -8.26
C TRP A 187 12.91 -7.83 -8.39
N ILE A 188 13.03 -6.64 -8.95
CA ILE A 188 14.32 -5.94 -9.10
C ILE A 188 14.94 -5.65 -7.72
N SER A 189 14.15 -5.20 -6.76
CA SER A 189 14.62 -4.91 -5.40
C SER A 189 15.11 -6.16 -4.66
N THR A 190 14.60 -7.33 -5.03
CA THR A 190 15.02 -8.62 -4.47
C THR A 190 16.41 -9.00 -5.01
N GLY A 191 16.66 -8.81 -6.31
CA GLY A 191 17.97 -9.06 -6.94
C GLY A 191 19.09 -8.21 -6.37
N LYS A 192 18.89 -6.89 -6.30
CA LYS A 192 19.87 -5.94 -5.74
C LYS A 192 20.32 -6.29 -4.32
N ARG A 193 19.46 -6.97 -3.55
CA ARG A 193 19.78 -7.41 -2.18
C ARG A 193 20.58 -8.70 -2.16
N ARG A 194 20.28 -9.65 -3.03
CA ARG A 194 21.07 -10.88 -3.13
C ARG A 194 22.48 -10.62 -3.63
N GLU A 195 22.65 -9.71 -4.59
CA GLU A 195 23.96 -9.20 -5.02
C GLU A 195 24.79 -8.69 -3.82
N SER A 196 24.15 -7.98 -2.89
CA SER A 196 24.82 -7.46 -1.70
C SER A 196 25.20 -8.52 -0.66
N ASN A 197 24.57 -9.70 -0.69
CA ASN A 197 24.70 -10.76 0.33
C ASN A 197 25.69 -11.89 -0.04
N LYS A 198 26.34 -11.84 -1.21
CA LYS A 198 27.41 -12.77 -1.64
C LYS A 198 27.01 -14.26 -1.55
N GLU A 199 25.93 -14.63 -2.23
CA GLU A 199 25.64 -16.04 -2.55
C GLU A 199 26.65 -16.56 -3.60
N THR A 200 26.71 -17.88 -3.83
CA THR A 200 27.67 -18.45 -4.78
C THR A 200 27.38 -17.97 -6.21
N ALA A 201 28.41 -17.65 -6.99
CA ALA A 201 28.29 -16.95 -8.28
C ALA A 201 27.32 -17.62 -9.29
N ASN A 202 27.20 -18.96 -9.27
CA ASN A 202 26.30 -19.67 -10.18
C ASN A 202 24.81 -19.54 -9.77
N GLU A 203 24.51 -19.55 -8.47
CA GLU A 203 23.12 -19.39 -7.98
C GLU A 203 22.64 -17.96 -8.18
N GLU A 204 23.55 -16.99 -8.08
CA GLU A 204 23.30 -15.57 -8.34
C GLU A 204 22.92 -15.32 -9.81
N GLU A 205 23.66 -15.89 -10.76
CA GLU A 205 23.40 -15.73 -12.20
C GLU A 205 22.01 -16.27 -12.60
N ASP A 206 21.65 -17.48 -12.16
CA ASP A 206 20.35 -18.09 -12.44
C ASP A 206 19.20 -17.28 -11.82
N TYR A 207 19.43 -16.68 -10.65
CA TYR A 207 18.44 -15.85 -9.98
C TYR A 207 18.24 -14.50 -10.67
N LEU A 208 19.32 -13.83 -11.10
CA LEU A 208 19.24 -12.58 -11.85
C LEU A 208 18.54 -12.76 -13.20
N LYS A 209 18.80 -13.87 -13.91
CA LYS A 209 18.04 -14.26 -15.10
C LYS A 209 16.55 -14.41 -14.79
N THR A 210 16.22 -15.09 -13.69
CA THR A 210 14.81 -15.28 -13.27
C THR A 210 14.11 -13.93 -13.05
N ILE A 211 14.78 -12.98 -12.40
CA ILE A 211 14.25 -11.62 -12.19
C ILE A 211 14.01 -10.91 -13.53
N ALA A 212 15.00 -10.95 -14.43
CA ALA A 212 14.90 -10.30 -15.74
C ALA A 212 13.76 -10.88 -16.57
N THR A 213 13.68 -12.21 -16.70
CA THR A 213 12.59 -12.89 -17.40
C THR A 213 11.24 -12.52 -16.80
N ARG A 214 11.13 -12.50 -15.47
CA ARG A 214 9.87 -12.16 -14.82
C ARG A 214 9.46 -10.71 -15.02
N ALA A 215 10.42 -9.78 -14.99
CA ALA A 215 10.18 -8.37 -15.27
C ALA A 215 9.69 -8.15 -16.71
N GLU A 216 10.29 -8.84 -17.69
CA GLU A 216 9.84 -8.83 -19.09
C GLU A 216 8.43 -9.39 -19.26
N GLU A 217 8.13 -10.54 -18.63
CA GLU A 217 6.80 -11.15 -18.71
C GLU A 217 5.71 -10.21 -18.18
N LEU A 218 5.95 -9.60 -17.02
CA LEU A 218 5.00 -8.66 -16.41
C LEU A 218 4.79 -7.44 -17.29
N MET A 219 5.87 -6.88 -17.84
CA MET A 219 5.79 -5.75 -18.76
C MET A 219 5.07 -6.11 -20.07
N MET A 220 5.36 -7.28 -20.64
CA MET A 220 4.71 -7.75 -21.85
C MET A 220 3.22 -7.97 -21.64
N ARG A 221 2.80 -8.59 -20.53
CA ARG A 221 1.38 -8.71 -20.16
C ARG A 221 0.70 -7.36 -20.08
N MET A 222 1.32 -6.41 -19.39
CA MET A 222 0.79 -5.04 -19.26
C MET A 222 0.65 -4.37 -20.64
N CYS A 223 1.67 -4.47 -21.51
CA CYS A 223 1.61 -3.96 -22.88
C CYS A 223 0.51 -4.60 -23.71
N LEU A 224 0.36 -5.93 -23.65
CA LEU A 224 -0.68 -6.65 -24.38
C LEU A 224 -2.09 -6.23 -23.96
N GLN A 225 -2.33 -6.05 -22.66
CA GLN A 225 -3.62 -5.58 -22.17
C GLN A 225 -3.91 -4.13 -22.58
N TYR A 226 -2.89 -3.26 -22.57
CA TYR A 226 -3.02 -1.89 -23.08
C TYR A 226 -3.37 -1.87 -24.57
N LEU A 227 -2.70 -2.69 -25.39
CA LEU A 227 -3.00 -2.84 -26.81
C LEU A 227 -4.38 -3.45 -27.08
N ALA A 228 -4.87 -4.30 -26.18
CA ALA A 228 -6.23 -4.83 -26.20
C ALA A 228 -7.30 -3.79 -25.80
N GLY A 229 -6.91 -2.56 -25.47
CA GLY A 229 -7.80 -1.44 -25.20
C GLY A 229 -7.89 -1.03 -23.73
N ASP A 230 -7.20 -1.72 -22.81
CA ASP A 230 -7.23 -1.36 -21.40
C ASP A 230 -6.29 -0.18 -21.08
N ARG A 231 -6.84 1.03 -21.09
CA ARG A 231 -6.07 2.25 -20.85
C ARG A 231 -5.44 2.30 -19.45
N SER A 232 -5.96 1.58 -18.44
CA SER A 232 -5.33 1.54 -17.11
C SER A 232 -4.02 0.75 -17.09
N MET A 233 -3.72 0.01 -18.16
CA MET A 233 -2.48 -0.76 -18.33
C MET A 233 -1.38 0.00 -19.06
N LYS A 234 -1.56 1.29 -19.34
CA LYS A 234 -0.54 2.07 -20.05
C LYS A 234 0.80 2.03 -19.28
N PRO A 235 1.87 1.44 -19.84
CA PRO A 235 3.16 1.41 -19.18
C PRO A 235 3.71 2.84 -19.03
N SER A 236 4.32 3.12 -17.88
CA SER A 236 4.99 4.40 -17.64
C SER A 236 6.43 4.36 -18.13
N LYS A 237 7.05 5.53 -18.36
CA LYS A 237 8.49 5.62 -18.67
C LYS A 237 9.33 4.91 -17.60
N VAL A 238 8.99 5.10 -16.32
CA VAL A 238 9.65 4.42 -15.19
C VAL A 238 9.59 2.91 -15.33
N THR A 239 8.46 2.36 -15.80
CA THR A 239 8.31 0.93 -16.00
C THR A 239 9.23 0.41 -17.11
N PHE A 240 9.33 1.15 -18.23
CA PHE A 240 10.29 0.82 -19.30
C PHE A 240 11.74 0.89 -18.81
N ASP A 241 12.09 1.95 -18.10
CA ASP A 241 13.45 2.18 -17.62
C ASP A 241 13.86 1.05 -16.66
N LEU A 242 13.00 0.68 -15.70
CA LEU A 242 13.24 -0.42 -14.75
C LEU A 242 13.57 -1.75 -15.45
N VAL A 243 12.76 -2.15 -16.44
CA VAL A 243 12.99 -3.41 -17.16
C VAL A 243 14.24 -3.33 -18.03
N SER A 244 14.43 -2.21 -18.73
CA SER A 244 15.57 -2.01 -19.62
C SER A 244 16.91 -1.98 -18.89
N GLU A 245 16.95 -1.40 -17.68
CA GLU A 245 18.14 -1.41 -16.81
C GLU A 245 18.42 -2.82 -16.29
N THR A 246 17.39 -3.55 -15.88
CA THR A 246 17.52 -4.93 -15.37
C THR A 246 18.11 -5.85 -16.45
N LEU A 247 17.63 -5.76 -17.68
CA LEU A 247 18.13 -6.56 -18.80
C LEU A 247 19.58 -6.23 -19.17
N ARG A 248 19.95 -4.94 -19.14
CA ARG A 248 21.33 -4.53 -19.36
C ARG A 248 22.25 -5.06 -18.27
N GLY A 249 21.86 -4.96 -17.00
CA GLY A 249 22.64 -5.49 -15.88
C GLY A 249 22.91 -6.99 -16.01
N VAL A 250 21.91 -7.80 -16.36
CA VAL A 250 22.11 -9.24 -16.59
C VAL A 250 23.09 -9.49 -17.74
N ASN A 251 22.98 -8.74 -18.85
CA ASN A 251 23.86 -8.94 -20.00
C ASN A 251 25.33 -8.53 -19.69
N ASP A 252 25.54 -7.50 -18.87
CA ASP A 252 26.86 -7.08 -18.42
C ASP A 252 27.49 -8.09 -17.42
N HIS A 253 26.67 -8.84 -16.66
CA HIS A 253 27.14 -9.92 -15.78
C HIS A 253 27.51 -11.21 -16.54
N LEU A 254 27.10 -11.35 -17.80
CA LEU A 254 27.30 -12.56 -18.63
C LEU A 254 28.48 -12.46 -19.60
N LEU A 255 29.09 -11.27 -19.76
CA LEU A 255 30.22 -10.98 -20.65
C LEU A 255 31.55 -10.89 -19.89
#